data_AF-A0A2P7EBK2-F1
#
_entry.id   AF-A0A2P7EBK2-F1
#
_cell.length_a   1.000
_cell.length_b   1.000
_cell.length_c   1.000
_cell.angle_alpha   90.00
_cell.angle_beta   90.00
_cell.angle_gamma   90.00
#
_symmetry.space_group_name_H-M   'P 1'
#
loop_
_entity.id
_entity.type
_entity.pdbx_description
1 polymer ?
#
loop_
_entity_poly.entity_id
_entity_poly.type
_entity_poly.pdbx_seq_one_letter_code
_entity_poly.pdbx_strand_id
1 'polypeptide(L)'
;MPVKLNVSLNRLKNFLFGDPLPTSAHEEERLSNPEALAILSSDALSSVAYASQEIVLVLSLAGAAALQYTLPITAMIVLLMVIVGVSYSQTIKAYPRGGGSYRVSHDNLG
;
A
#
# COMPACT_ATOMS: atom_id res chain seq x y z
N MET A 1 49.02 -5.51 10.88
CA MET A 1 48.21 -6.42 10.03
C MET A 1 46.85 -6.68 10.69
N PRO A 2 45.81 -5.83 10.51
CA PRO A 2 44.45 -6.17 10.96
C PRO A 2 43.37 -5.81 9.91
N VAL A 3 43.10 -6.70 8.95
CA VAL A 3 42.02 -6.51 7.95
C VAL A 3 40.98 -7.65 8.00
N LYS A 4 41.21 -8.70 8.79
CA LYS A 4 40.37 -9.92 8.77
C LYS A 4 39.10 -9.86 9.62
N LEU A 5 38.97 -8.94 10.57
CA LEU A 5 37.81 -8.89 11.47
C LEU A 5 36.55 -8.30 10.82
N ASN A 6 36.71 -7.29 9.95
CA ASN A 6 35.60 -6.54 9.38
C ASN A 6 34.82 -7.33 8.30
N VAL A 7 35.51 -8.26 7.62
CA VAL A 7 34.91 -9.09 6.56
C VAL A 7 33.90 -10.10 7.13
N SER A 8 34.18 -10.67 8.31
CA SER A 8 33.30 -11.66 8.94
C SER A 8 32.01 -11.04 9.46
N LEU A 9 32.10 -9.85 10.05
CA LEU A 9 30.93 -9.10 10.52
C LEU A 9 30.05 -8.65 9.36
N ASN A 10 30.64 -8.17 8.26
CA ASN A 10 29.86 -7.81 7.08
C ASN A 10 29.15 -9.01 6.44
N ARG A 11 29.76 -10.20 6.42
CA ARG A 11 29.10 -11.40 5.88
C ARG A 11 27.92 -11.85 6.73
N LEU A 12 28.06 -11.82 8.06
CA LEU A 12 26.95 -12.15 8.96
C LEU A 12 25.82 -11.13 8.85
N LYS A 13 26.18 -9.84 8.72
CA LYS A 13 25.22 -8.77 8.50
C LYS A 13 24.50 -8.91 7.15
N ASN A 14 25.22 -9.18 6.06
CA ASN A 14 24.60 -9.38 4.74
C ASN A 14 23.77 -10.67 4.67
N PHE A 15 24.13 -11.70 5.45
CA PHE A 15 23.30 -12.91 5.56
C PHE A 15 21.99 -12.67 6.32
N LEU A 16 22.01 -11.83 7.36
CA LEU A 16 20.81 -11.51 8.16
C LEU A 16 19.93 -10.43 7.53
N PHE A 17 20.50 -9.46 6.82
CA PHE A 17 19.81 -8.27 6.31
C PHE A 17 19.78 -8.17 4.78
N GLY A 18 20.46 -9.06 4.05
CA GLY A 18 20.65 -8.96 2.60
C GLY A 18 21.82 -8.06 2.21
N ASP A 19 22.27 -8.17 0.95
CA ASP A 19 23.26 -7.24 0.41
C ASP A 19 22.64 -5.84 0.25
N PRO A 20 23.38 -4.75 0.55
CA PRO A 20 22.87 -3.39 0.38
C PRO A 20 22.54 -3.14 -1.09
N LEU A 21 21.27 -2.84 -1.39
CA LEU A 21 20.83 -2.53 -2.75
C LEU A 21 21.56 -1.26 -3.24
N PRO A 22 22.31 -1.32 -4.34
CA PRO A 22 22.91 -0.14 -4.96
C PRO A 22 21.80 0.81 -5.40
N THR A 23 21.91 2.08 -5.03
CA THR A 23 20.90 3.12 -5.34
C THR A 23 20.67 3.30 -6.84
N SER A 24 21.60 2.83 -7.68
CA SER A 24 21.49 2.81 -9.15
C SER A 24 20.63 1.68 -9.72
N ALA A 25 20.24 0.68 -8.92
CA ALA A 25 19.40 -0.44 -9.35
C ALA A 25 17.90 -0.19 -9.15
N HIS A 26 17.52 0.79 -8.31
CA HIS A 26 16.12 1.04 -7.95
C HIS A 26 15.25 1.64 -9.07
N GLU A 27 15.83 2.27 -10.09
CA GLU A 27 15.04 2.81 -11.22
C GLU A 27 14.53 1.72 -12.19
N GLU A 28 15.19 0.56 -12.23
CA GLU A 28 14.83 -0.55 -13.11
C GLU A 28 14.19 -1.74 -12.37
N GLU A 29 14.26 -1.77 -11.04
CA GLU A 29 13.72 -2.86 -10.22
C GLU A 29 12.20 -2.74 -10.11
N ARG A 30 11.52 -3.28 -11.12
CA ARG A 30 10.06 -3.43 -11.11
C ARG A 30 9.68 -4.57 -10.19
N LEU A 31 8.89 -4.26 -9.16
CA LEU A 31 8.25 -5.28 -8.33
C LEU A 31 7.45 -6.22 -9.23
N SER A 32 7.63 -7.52 -9.02
CA SER A 32 6.76 -8.51 -9.66
C SER A 32 5.32 -8.34 -9.14
N ASN A 33 4.32 -8.73 -9.93
CA ASN A 33 2.91 -8.66 -9.53
C ASN A 33 2.61 -9.23 -8.13
N PRO A 34 3.16 -10.39 -7.69
CA PRO A 34 2.90 -10.90 -6.35
C PRO A 34 3.53 -10.03 -5.25
N GLU A 35 4.72 -9.49 -5.45
CA GLU A 35 5.39 -8.62 -4.47
C GLU A 35 4.67 -7.27 -4.36
N ALA A 36 4.34 -6.67 -5.51
CA ALA A 36 3.55 -5.44 -5.58
C ALA A 36 2.20 -5.62 -4.90
N LEU A 37 1.53 -6.75 -5.14
CA LEU A 37 0.26 -7.07 -4.49
C LEU A 37 0.44 -7.23 -2.98
N ALA A 38 1.45 -7.97 -2.51
CA ALA A 38 1.69 -8.15 -1.08
C ALA A 38 1.92 -6.81 -0.34
N ILE A 39 2.71 -5.92 -0.93
CA ILE A 39 3.03 -4.62 -0.33
C ILE A 39 1.82 -3.68 -0.37
N LEU A 40 1.17 -3.49 -1.53
CA LEU A 40 0.01 -2.60 -1.64
C LEU A 40 -1.21 -3.13 -0.88
N SER A 41 -1.43 -4.45 -0.85
CA SER A 41 -2.54 -5.04 -0.10
C SER A 41 -2.34 -4.90 1.40
N SER A 42 -1.11 -4.95 1.90
CA SER A 42 -0.80 -4.72 3.32
C SER A 42 -1.23 -3.31 3.78
N ASP A 43 -0.93 -2.29 2.98
CA ASP A 43 -1.34 -0.90 3.25
C ASP A 43 -2.87 -0.77 3.31
N ALA A 44 -3.55 -1.31 2.30
CA ALA A 44 -5.02 -1.30 2.26
C ALA A 44 -5.65 -2.10 3.42
N LEU A 45 -5.10 -3.28 3.74
CA LEU A 45 -5.61 -4.15 4.81
C LEU A 45 -5.43 -3.49 6.19
N SER A 46 -4.33 -2.79 6.41
CA SER A 46 -4.07 -2.04 7.64
C SER A 46 -5.17 -1.00 7.91
N SER A 47 -5.60 -0.26 6.88
CA SER A 47 -6.67 0.73 7.00
C SER A 47 -8.03 0.10 7.34
N VAL A 48 -8.38 -1.01 6.68
CA VAL A 48 -9.68 -1.68 6.86
C VAL A 48 -9.79 -2.39 8.22
N ALA A 49 -8.68 -2.93 8.73
CA ALA A 49 -8.64 -3.60 10.03
C ALA A 49 -9.03 -2.63 11.17
N TYR A 50 -8.55 -1.39 11.12
CA TYR A 50 -8.92 -0.36 12.10
C TYR A 50 -10.33 0.19 11.86
N ALA A 51 -10.71 0.45 10.60
CA ALA A 51 -11.97 1.09 10.24
C ALA A 51 -13.20 0.34 10.76
N SER A 52 -13.18 -1.00 10.75
CA SER A 52 -14.33 -1.81 11.17
C SER A 52 -14.69 -1.59 12.64
N GLN A 53 -13.69 -1.53 13.52
CA GLN A 53 -13.89 -1.25 14.94
C GLN A 53 -14.35 0.20 15.17
N GLU A 54 -13.72 1.14 14.45
CA GLU A 54 -14.01 2.56 14.60
C GLU A 54 -15.46 2.91 14.24
N ILE A 55 -16.02 2.30 13.20
CA ILE A 55 -17.42 2.48 12.81
C ILE A 55 -18.36 2.10 13.97
N VAL A 56 -18.15 0.93 14.58
CA VAL A 56 -19.00 0.47 15.69
C VAL A 56 -18.82 1.36 16.91
N LEU A 57 -17.59 1.78 17.21
CA LEU A 57 -17.29 2.67 18.33
C LEU A 57 -18.04 4.00 18.17
N VAL A 58 -17.89 4.67 17.04
CA VAL A 58 -18.52 5.97 16.76
C VAL A 58 -20.06 5.85 16.76
N LEU A 59 -20.62 4.81 16.14
CA LEU A 59 -22.07 4.58 16.17
C LEU A 59 -22.57 4.26 17.58
N SER A 60 -21.79 3.55 18.39
CA SER A 60 -22.16 3.26 19.78
C SER A 60 -22.27 4.53 20.63
N LEU A 61 -21.37 5.50 20.39
CA LEU A 61 -21.43 6.84 21.02
C LEU A 61 -22.65 7.64 20.56
N ALA A 62 -23.09 7.46 19.32
CA ALA A 62 -24.32 8.05 18.80
C ALA A 62 -25.61 7.37 19.32
N GLY A 63 -25.49 6.19 19.93
CA GLY A 63 -26.58 5.46 20.58
C GLY A 63 -26.89 4.11 19.92
N ALA A 64 -27.53 3.20 20.67
CA ALA A 64 -27.77 1.82 20.25
C ALA A 64 -28.57 1.69 18.93
N ALA A 65 -29.51 2.60 18.67
CA ALA A 65 -30.28 2.63 17.43
C ALA A 65 -29.39 2.94 16.20
N ALA A 66 -28.24 3.58 16.37
CA ALA A 66 -27.34 3.90 15.27
C ALA A 66 -26.54 2.68 14.78
N LEU A 67 -26.40 1.64 15.60
CA LEU A 67 -25.65 0.42 15.25
C LEU A 67 -26.24 -0.31 14.03
N GLN A 68 -27.53 -0.14 13.75
CA GLN A 68 -28.17 -0.69 12.55
C GLN A 68 -27.57 -0.13 11.25
N TYR A 69 -26.91 1.04 11.32
CA TYR A 69 -26.24 1.66 10.18
C TYR A 69 -24.85 1.06 9.88
N THR A 70 -24.33 0.19 10.74
CA THR A 70 -23.02 -0.46 10.52
C THR A 70 -22.98 -1.17 9.17
N LEU A 71 -23.94 -2.08 8.91
CA LEU A 71 -24.02 -2.83 7.66
C LEU A 71 -24.18 -1.95 6.41
N PRO A 72 -25.12 -1.00 6.34
CA PRO A 72 -25.24 -0.15 5.15
C PRO A 72 -24.02 0.74 4.94
N ILE A 73 -23.38 1.26 6.01
CA ILE A 73 -22.13 2.03 5.88
C ILE A 73 -21.02 1.15 5.31
N THR A 74 -20.82 -0.06 5.83
CA THR A 74 -19.85 -1.01 5.28
C THR A 74 -20.12 -1.33 3.82
N ALA A 75 -21.39 -1.54 3.44
CA ALA A 75 -21.77 -1.79 2.05
C ALA A 75 -21.42 -0.59 1.13
N MET A 76 -21.64 0.64 1.59
CA MET A 76 -21.26 1.84 0.84
C MET A 76 -19.73 1.97 0.69
N ILE A 77 -18.96 1.62 1.72
CA ILE A 77 -17.49 1.61 1.64
C ILE A 77 -17.01 0.57 0.62
N VAL A 78 -17.58 -0.65 0.64
CA VAL A 78 -17.26 -1.70 -0.35
C VAL A 78 -17.58 -1.23 -1.77
N LEU A 79 -18.75 -0.62 -1.98
CA LEU A 79 -19.14 -0.06 -3.27
C LEU A 79 -18.15 1.02 -3.72
N LEU A 80 -17.75 1.93 -2.83
CA LEU A 80 -16.76 2.96 -3.12
C LEU A 80 -15.41 2.34 -3.52
N MET A 81 -14.96 1.30 -2.80
CA MET A 81 -13.71 0.59 -3.13
C MET A 81 -13.77 -0.06 -4.52
N VAL A 82 -14.91 -0.61 -4.93
CA VAL A 82 -15.10 -1.13 -6.29
C VAL A 82 -14.97 -0.01 -7.32
N ILE A 83 -15.61 1.13 -7.10
CA ILE A 83 -15.54 2.29 -8.01
C ILE A 83 -14.09 2.78 -8.14
N VAL A 84 -13.37 2.91 -7.02
CA VAL A 84 -11.95 3.32 -7.02
C VAL A 84 -11.08 2.30 -7.74
N GLY A 85 -11.28 1.00 -7.50
CA GLY A 85 -10.54 -0.06 -8.18
C GLY A 85 -10.74 -0.05 -9.69
N VAL A 86 -11.98 0.18 -10.14
CA VAL A 86 -12.31 0.34 -11.57
C VAL A 86 -11.69 1.61 -12.14
N SER A 87 -11.72 2.72 -11.41
CA SER A 87 -11.09 3.99 -11.79
C SER A 87 -9.57 3.83 -11.98
N TYR A 88 -8.87 3.23 -11.01
CA TYR A 88 -7.44 2.97 -11.15
C TYR A 88 -7.11 1.99 -12.27
N SER A 89 -7.96 0.99 -12.51
CA SER A 89 -7.78 0.09 -13.65
C SER A 89 -7.85 0.83 -14.99
N GLN A 90 -8.69 1.86 -15.10
CA GLN A 90 -8.74 2.72 -16.29
C GLN A 90 -7.49 3.62 -16.38
N THR A 91 -7.10 4.24 -15.28
CA THR A 91 -5.90 5.10 -15.21
C THR A 91 -4.64 4.33 -15.59
N ILE A 92 -4.45 3.10 -15.10
CA ILE A 92 -3.27 2.28 -15.43
C ILE A 92 -3.22 1.96 -16.93
N LYS A 93 -4.39 1.72 -17.57
CA LYS A 93 -4.47 1.49 -19.02
C LYS A 93 -4.15 2.76 -19.83
N ALA A 94 -4.60 3.92 -19.36
CA ALA A 94 -4.34 5.21 -20.00
C ALA A 94 -2.88 5.68 -19.81
N TYR A 95 -2.25 5.31 -18.69
CA TYR A 95 -0.88 5.70 -18.32
C TYR A 95 0.04 4.49 -18.13
N PRO A 96 0.36 3.74 -19.21
CA PRO A 96 1.13 2.49 -19.13
C PRO A 96 2.58 2.68 -18.66
N ARG A 97 3.11 3.91 -18.75
CA ARG A 97 4.45 4.27 -18.23
C ARG A 97 4.45 4.60 -16.73
N GLY A 98 3.31 4.48 -16.04
CA GLY A 98 3.17 4.82 -14.62
C GLY A 98 3.35 6.32 -14.35
N GLY A 99 3.78 6.68 -13.14
CA GLY A 99 3.97 8.08 -12.70
C GLY A 99 3.00 8.55 -11.61
N GLY A 100 2.10 7.67 -11.18
CA GLY A 100 1.18 7.91 -10.07
C GLY A 100 0.18 9.04 -10.34
N SER A 101 -0.53 9.42 -9.28
CA SER A 101 -1.49 10.53 -9.31
C SER A 101 -0.84 11.85 -9.72
N TYR A 102 0.44 12.05 -9.42
CA TYR A 102 1.17 13.27 -9.79
C TYR A 102 1.23 13.49 -11.31
N ARG A 103 1.70 12.48 -12.07
CA ARG A 103 1.77 12.60 -13.54
C ARG A 103 0.38 12.76 -14.15
N VAL A 104 -0.60 12.01 -13.65
CA VAL A 104 -2.00 12.12 -14.12
C VAL A 104 -2.54 13.53 -13.88
N SER A 105 -2.35 14.09 -12.69
CA SER A 105 -2.82 15.45 -12.39
C SER A 105 -2.09 16.51 -13.22
N HIS A 106 -0.76 16.42 -13.36
CA HIS A 106 0.02 17.37 -14.17
C HIS A 106 -0.44 17.36 -15.63
N ASP A 107 -0.63 16.18 -16.23
CA ASP A 107 -1.04 16.05 -17.63
C ASP A 107 -2.47 16.55 -17.90
N ASN A 108 -3.35 16.59 -16.88
CA ASN A 108 -4.76 16.96 -17.04
C ASN A 108 -5.13 18.34 -16.47
N LEU A 109 -4.40 18.83 -15.48
CA LEU A 109 -4.76 20.03 -14.71
C LEU A 109 -3.71 21.14 -14.80
N GLY A 110 -2.49 20.83 -15.28
CA GLY A 110 -1.35 21.76 -15.30
C GLY A 110 -0.50 21.68 -14.04
#